data_AF-A0A5M3M873-F1
#
_entry.id   AF-A0A5M3M873-F1
#
_cell.length_a   1.000
_cell.length_b   1.000
_cell.length_c   1.000
_cell.angle_alpha   90.00
_cell.angle_beta   90.00
_cell.angle_gamma   90.00
#
_symmetry.space_group_name_H-M   'P 1'
#
loop_
_entity.id
_entity.type
_entity.pdbx_description
1 polymer ?
#
loop_
_entity_poly.entity_id
_entity_poly.type
_entity_poly.pdbx_seq_one_letter_code
_entity_poly.pdbx_strand_id
1 'polypeptide(L)'
;MAIRLHALYGQSRAVLRTLLVCFVIEQSICLATHIIAYYPGNGLTVQAGNFSGQRFCVFDGPRKATWALPANNAALLTYEVMLAGFTLHRFVTHLLSERRYHEGWLGNHFLRILYRDNVLYSMLTLSTMTIIEISYAPVFKSVDTGLAADFDTNAALYTYLLCVMGPHMILSIRQHDTNDMASNTTDTFEMHRTYIEFAQGSGMSSTLRSA
;
A
#
# COMPACT_ATOMS: atom_id res chain seq x y z
N MET A 1 0.49 -1.14 4.31
CA MET A 1 -0.70 -1.31 3.43
C MET A 1 -1.92 -1.92 4.11
N ALA A 2 -1.78 -2.81 5.10
CA ALA A 2 -2.93 -3.48 5.74
C ALA A 2 -4.04 -2.55 6.28
N ILE A 3 -3.69 -1.43 6.94
CA ILE A 3 -4.67 -0.47 7.48
C ILE A 3 -5.52 0.16 6.36
N ARG A 4 -4.90 0.49 5.22
CA ARG A 4 -5.61 1.03 4.06
C ARG A 4 -6.51 -0.01 3.42
N LEU A 5 -6.04 -1.25 3.31
CA LEU A 5 -6.85 -2.35 2.80
C LEU A 5 -8.08 -2.56 3.70
N HIS A 6 -7.92 -2.47 5.03
CA HIS A 6 -9.03 -2.49 5.98
C HIS A 6 -10.02 -1.34 5.76
N ALA A 7 -9.53 -0.11 5.55
CA ALA A 7 -10.38 1.04 5.22
C ALA A 7 -11.14 0.82 3.89
N LEU A 8 -10.46 0.28 2.87
CA LEU A 8 -11.02 0.02 1.54
C LEU A 8 -12.12 -1.06 1.53
N TYR A 9 -12.04 -2.01 2.46
CA TYR A 9 -13.04 -3.07 2.68
C TYR A 9 -14.16 -2.63 3.64
N GLY A 10 -14.38 -1.33 3.84
CA GLY A 10 -15.46 -0.81 4.67
C GLY A 10 -15.33 -1.23 6.13
N GLN A 11 -14.10 -1.27 6.64
CA GLN A 11 -13.79 -1.67 8.02
C GLN A 11 -14.24 -3.09 8.39
N SER A 12 -14.22 -4.00 7.40
CA SER A 12 -14.54 -5.40 7.64
C SER A 12 -13.57 -6.03 8.65
N ARG A 13 -14.08 -6.35 9.85
CA ARG A 13 -13.32 -7.02 10.93
C ARG A 13 -12.78 -8.39 10.52
N ALA A 14 -13.40 -9.06 9.56
CA ALA A 14 -12.92 -10.34 9.05
C ALA A 14 -11.59 -10.16 8.30
N VAL A 15 -11.55 -9.21 7.36
CA VAL A 15 -10.33 -8.88 6.60
C VAL A 15 -9.22 -8.41 7.53
N LEU A 16 -9.54 -7.55 8.51
CA LEU A 16 -8.55 -7.09 9.50
C LEU A 16 -7.93 -8.26 10.27
N ARG A 17 -8.76 -9.19 10.77
CA ARG A 17 -8.27 -10.37 11.50
C ARG A 17 -7.35 -11.22 10.64
N THR A 18 -7.73 -11.48 9.39
CA THR A 18 -6.88 -12.24 8.46
C THR A 18 -5.55 -11.54 8.23
N LEU A 19 -5.57 -10.24 7.90
CA LEU A 19 -4.36 -9.45 7.67
C LEU A 19 -3.45 -9.41 8.91
N LEU A 20 -4.03 -9.25 10.10
CA LEU A 20 -3.28 -9.19 11.35
C LEU A 20 -2.64 -10.54 11.69
N VAL A 21 -3.36 -11.65 11.50
CA VAL A 21 -2.78 -12.99 11.69
C VAL A 21 -1.63 -13.23 10.72
N CYS A 22 -1.81 -12.92 9.44
CA CYS A 22 -0.74 -13.07 8.45
C CYS A 22 0.47 -12.17 8.75
N PHE A 23 0.23 -10.94 9.18
CA PHE A 23 1.29 -10.02 9.60
C PHE A 23 2.05 -10.55 10.81
N VAL A 24 1.37 -11.04 11.85
CA VAL A 24 2.03 -11.61 13.03
C VAL A 24 2.87 -12.84 12.64
N ILE A 25 2.37 -13.70 11.77
CA ILE A 25 3.11 -14.86 11.26
C ILE A 25 4.37 -14.41 10.50
N GLU A 26 4.22 -13.48 9.56
CA GLU A 26 5.34 -12.93 8.77
C GLU A 26 6.39 -12.29 9.69
N GLN A 27 5.99 -11.39 10.59
CA GLN A 27 6.91 -10.77 11.55
C GLN A 27 7.58 -11.78 12.48
N SER A 28 6.88 -12.85 12.87
CA SER A 28 7.47 -13.91 13.69
C SER A 28 8.56 -14.67 12.93
N ILE A 29 8.32 -14.98 11.66
CA ILE A 29 9.33 -15.60 10.78
C ILE A 29 10.51 -14.67 10.59
N CYS A 30 10.26 -13.40 10.24
CA CYS A 30 11.29 -12.39 10.05
C CYS A 30 12.15 -12.20 11.31
N LEU A 31 11.54 -12.12 12.49
CA LEU A 31 12.27 -12.00 13.74
C LEU A 31 13.10 -13.24 14.03
N ALA A 32 12.53 -14.44 13.85
CA ALA A 32 13.23 -15.69 14.09
C ALA A 32 14.44 -15.87 13.15
N THR A 33 14.29 -15.58 11.85
CA THR A 33 15.37 -15.66 10.87
C THR A 33 16.47 -14.64 11.17
N HIS A 34 16.14 -13.42 11.59
CA HIS A 34 17.12 -12.41 12.00
C HIS A 34 17.88 -12.85 13.25
N ILE A 35 17.18 -13.36 14.27
CA ILE A 35 17.84 -13.87 15.48
C ILE A 35 18.83 -14.98 15.11
N ILE A 36 18.43 -15.93 14.27
CA ILE A 36 19.31 -17.03 13.82
C ILE A 36 20.48 -16.49 13.01
N ALA A 37 20.25 -15.58 12.07
CA ALA A 37 21.29 -15.05 11.19
C ALA A 37 22.35 -14.22 11.94
N TYR A 38 21.92 -13.44 12.93
CA TYR A 38 22.78 -12.50 13.66
C TYR A 38 23.18 -12.97 15.07
N TYR A 39 22.83 -14.20 15.45
CA TYR A 39 23.19 -14.74 16.77
C TYR A 39 24.73 -14.74 16.96
N PRO A 40 25.25 -14.17 18.06
CA PRO A 40 26.68 -14.20 18.35
C PRO A 40 27.17 -15.63 18.51
N GLY A 41 28.16 -16.03 17.69
CA GLY A 41 28.69 -17.41 17.66
C GLY A 41 28.24 -18.24 16.46
N ASN A 42 27.35 -17.73 15.61
CA ASN A 42 26.97 -18.41 14.38
C ASN A 42 28.00 -18.27 13.24
N GLY A 43 29.13 -17.57 13.49
CA GLY A 43 30.20 -17.41 12.51
C GLY A 43 29.92 -16.33 11.47
N LEU A 44 29.10 -15.33 11.80
CA LEU A 44 28.97 -14.12 10.99
C LEU A 44 30.35 -13.45 10.90
N THR A 45 30.86 -13.27 9.68
CA THR A 45 32.11 -12.55 9.46
C THR A 45 31.86 -11.31 8.62
N VAL A 46 32.62 -10.25 8.89
CA VAL A 46 32.61 -9.04 8.08
C VAL A 46 33.89 -9.05 7.26
N GLN A 47 33.74 -9.06 5.95
CA GLN A 47 34.85 -9.01 5.00
C GLN A 47 34.84 -7.65 4.29
N ALA A 48 36.01 -7.15 3.93
CA ALA A 48 36.11 -5.96 3.10
C ALA A 48 35.80 -6.34 1.64
N GLY A 49 34.67 -5.84 1.12
CA GLY A 49 34.36 -5.86 -0.31
C GLY A 49 34.99 -4.67 -1.02
N ASN A 50 35.25 -4.82 -2.32
CA ASN A 50 35.72 -3.74 -3.19
C ASN A 50 34.90 -3.72 -4.48
N PHE A 51 34.34 -2.56 -4.82
CA PHE A 51 33.40 -2.37 -5.92
C PHE A 51 33.72 -1.01 -6.51
N SER A 52 34.16 -1.01 -7.77
CA SER A 52 34.63 0.20 -8.45
C SER A 52 35.69 0.99 -7.66
N GLY A 53 36.54 0.31 -6.88
CA GLY A 53 37.60 0.94 -6.08
C GLY A 53 37.15 1.49 -4.71
N GLN A 54 35.85 1.45 -4.40
CA GLN A 54 35.34 1.80 -3.08
C GLN A 54 35.28 0.56 -2.18
N ARG A 55 35.81 0.69 -0.95
CA ARG A 55 35.77 -0.38 0.06
C ARG A 55 34.47 -0.29 0.84
N PHE A 56 33.78 -1.42 0.95
CA PHE A 56 32.57 -1.56 1.77
C PHE A 56 32.66 -2.81 2.65
N CYS A 57 31.82 -2.87 3.67
CA CYS A 57 31.72 -4.04 4.53
C CYS A 57 30.70 -5.01 3.92
N VAL A 58 31.14 -6.24 3.65
CA VAL A 58 30.28 -7.34 3.21
C VAL A 58 30.11 -8.30 4.39
N PHE A 59 28.86 -8.55 4.75
CA PHE A 59 28.53 -9.58 5.73
C PHE A 59 28.53 -10.93 5.03
N ASP A 60 29.45 -11.80 5.41
CA ASP A 60 29.43 -13.20 5.00
C ASP A 60 28.65 -14.00 6.05
N GLY A 61 27.49 -14.47 5.63
CA GLY A 61 26.52 -15.12 6.50
C GLY A 61 26.98 -16.52 6.96
N PRO A 62 26.42 -17.04 8.08
CA PRO A 62 26.70 -18.40 8.52
C PRO A 62 26.39 -19.43 7.42
N ARG A 63 27.34 -20.32 7.10
CA ARG A 63 27.08 -21.45 6.18
C ARG A 63 25.90 -22.34 6.63
N LYS A 64 25.62 -22.37 7.94
CA LYS A 64 24.52 -23.13 8.54
C LYS A 64 23.14 -22.45 8.43
N ALA A 65 23.10 -21.15 8.14
CA ALA A 65 21.87 -20.34 8.10
C ALA A 65 21.59 -19.76 6.71
N THR A 66 22.11 -20.36 5.65
CA THR A 66 21.89 -19.91 4.26
C THR A 66 20.43 -19.95 3.84
N TRP A 67 19.59 -20.75 4.52
CA TRP A 67 18.15 -20.82 4.29
C TRP A 67 17.37 -19.67 4.94
N ALA A 68 17.94 -18.97 5.93
CA ALA A 68 17.23 -17.98 6.72
C ALA A 68 16.83 -16.75 5.88
N LEU A 69 17.72 -16.29 5.00
CA LEU A 69 17.46 -15.17 4.11
C LEU A 69 16.37 -15.49 3.06
N PRO A 70 16.45 -16.59 2.29
CA PRO A 70 15.36 -17.00 1.41
C PRO A 70 14.02 -17.22 2.14
N ALA A 71 14.04 -17.77 3.36
CA ALA A 71 12.82 -17.96 4.14
C ALA A 71 12.20 -16.63 4.59
N ASN A 72 13.01 -15.67 5.02
CA ASN A 72 12.60 -14.32 5.35
C ASN A 72 11.93 -13.64 4.15
N ASN A 73 12.61 -13.68 3.00
CA ASN A 73 12.11 -13.01 1.82
C ASN A 73 10.87 -13.69 1.23
N ALA A 74 10.81 -15.02 1.28
CA ALA A 74 9.61 -15.77 0.88
C ALA A 74 8.41 -15.43 1.77
N ALA A 75 8.61 -15.26 3.08
CA ALA A 75 7.54 -14.85 4.00
C ALA A 75 7.03 -13.43 3.67
N LEU A 76 7.95 -12.49 3.47
CA LEU A 76 7.63 -11.12 3.07
C LEU A 76 6.89 -11.07 1.72
N LEU A 77 7.41 -11.78 0.70
CA LEU A 77 6.81 -11.86 -0.62
C LEU A 77 5.42 -12.49 -0.56
N THR A 78 5.23 -13.55 0.22
CA THR A 78 3.92 -14.20 0.41
C THR A 78 2.90 -13.23 0.98
N TYR A 79 3.30 -12.44 1.99
CA TYR A 79 2.45 -11.43 2.59
C TYR A 79 2.09 -10.31 1.60
N GLU A 80 3.06 -9.83 0.81
CA GLU A 80 2.82 -8.83 -0.23
C GLU A 80 1.93 -9.36 -1.37
N VAL A 81 2.12 -10.60 -1.83
CA VAL A 81 1.24 -11.26 -2.81
C VAL A 81 -0.19 -11.32 -2.29
N MET A 82 -0.37 -11.65 -1.01
CA MET A 82 -1.69 -11.68 -0.39
C MET A 82 -2.33 -10.28 -0.36
N LEU A 83 -1.58 -9.25 0.04
CA LEU A 83 -2.04 -7.85 0.03
C LEU A 83 -2.42 -7.40 -1.39
N ALA A 84 -1.56 -7.67 -2.37
CA ALA A 84 -1.80 -7.37 -3.77
C ALA A 84 -3.05 -8.10 -4.28
N GLY A 85 -3.24 -9.36 -3.90
CA GLY A 85 -4.42 -10.16 -4.23
C GLY A 85 -5.71 -9.54 -3.68
N PHE A 86 -5.75 -9.16 -2.40
CA PHE A 86 -6.92 -8.48 -1.81
C PHE A 86 -7.21 -7.13 -2.46
N THR A 87 -6.17 -6.37 -2.78
CA THR A 87 -6.28 -5.05 -3.42
C THR A 87 -6.81 -5.20 -4.85
N LEU A 88 -6.27 -6.14 -5.62
CA LEU A 88 -6.69 -6.43 -6.98
C LEU A 88 -8.11 -6.99 -7.03
N HIS A 89 -8.46 -7.92 -6.13
CA HIS A 89 -9.82 -8.44 -6.01
C HIS A 89 -10.81 -7.30 -5.77
N ARG A 90 -10.52 -6.41 -4.82
CA ARG A 90 -11.38 -5.24 -4.52
C ARG A 90 -11.51 -4.34 -5.74
N PHE A 91 -10.39 -4.02 -6.38
CA PHE A 91 -10.36 -3.20 -7.59
C PHE A 91 -11.23 -3.79 -8.70
N VAL A 92 -11.11 -5.09 -8.97
CA VAL A 92 -11.91 -5.79 -9.98
C VAL A 92 -13.39 -5.76 -9.60
N THR A 93 -13.74 -6.03 -8.35
CA THR A 93 -15.16 -5.98 -7.91
C THR A 93 -15.75 -4.58 -8.08
N HIS A 94 -14.98 -3.53 -7.77
CA HIS A 94 -15.41 -2.14 -7.92
C HIS A 94 -15.53 -1.73 -9.40
N LEU A 95 -14.59 -2.16 -10.23
CA LEU A 95 -14.65 -1.91 -11.67
C LEU A 95 -15.86 -2.61 -12.30
N LEU A 96 -16.19 -3.82 -11.87
CA LEU A 96 -17.35 -4.57 -12.35
C LEU A 96 -18.68 -3.97 -11.89
N SER A 97 -18.75 -3.37 -10.70
CA SER A 97 -19.96 -2.66 -10.27
C SER A 97 -20.17 -1.39 -11.07
N GLU A 98 -19.12 -0.59 -11.26
CA GLU A 98 -19.18 0.70 -11.99
C GLU A 98 -19.43 0.51 -13.49
N ARG A 99 -18.86 -0.53 -14.11
CA ARG A 99 -19.05 -0.83 -15.53
C ARG A 99 -20.52 -1.02 -15.90
N ARG A 100 -21.38 -1.45 -14.97
CA ARG A 100 -22.82 -1.61 -15.22
C ARG A 100 -23.56 -0.28 -15.36
N TYR A 101 -23.00 0.81 -14.83
CA TYR A 101 -23.66 2.11 -14.77
C TYR A 101 -23.15 3.11 -15.82
N HIS A 102 -21.93 2.94 -16.35
CA HIS A 102 -21.34 3.90 -17.31
C HIS A 102 -20.63 3.21 -18.51
N GLU A 103 -21.26 3.24 -19.68
CA GLU A 103 -20.74 2.60 -20.92
C GLU A 103 -19.68 3.41 -21.70
N GLY A 104 -19.32 4.63 -21.29
CA GLY A 104 -18.49 5.54 -22.12
C GLY A 104 -17.22 6.12 -21.49
N TRP A 105 -16.80 5.68 -20.29
CA TRP A 105 -15.98 6.53 -19.41
C TRP A 105 -14.69 5.89 -18.87
N LEU A 106 -14.04 5.02 -19.65
CA LEU A 106 -13.04 4.08 -19.12
C LEU A 106 -11.61 4.63 -18.88
N GLY A 107 -11.08 5.57 -19.66
CA GLY A 107 -9.64 5.88 -19.62
C GLY A 107 -9.17 6.62 -18.36
N ASN A 108 -9.59 7.88 -18.21
CA ASN A 108 -9.10 8.75 -17.12
C ASN A 108 -9.61 8.30 -15.74
N HIS A 109 -10.81 7.72 -15.68
CA HIS A 109 -11.38 7.25 -14.42
C HIS A 109 -10.65 5.99 -13.92
N PHE A 110 -10.25 5.08 -14.82
CA PHE A 110 -9.48 3.90 -14.47
C PHE A 110 -8.16 4.25 -13.80
N LEU A 111 -7.36 5.15 -14.38
CA LEU A 111 -6.09 5.59 -13.78
C LEU A 111 -6.29 6.25 -12.42
N ARG A 112 -7.37 7.03 -12.28
CA ARG A 112 -7.73 7.65 -11.00
C ARG A 112 -8.04 6.61 -9.93
N ILE A 113 -8.80 5.56 -10.26
CA ILE A 113 -9.10 4.45 -9.33
C ILE A 113 -7.81 3.69 -9.02
N LEU A 114 -6.99 3.38 -10.03
CA LEU A 114 -5.74 2.63 -9.87
C LEU A 114 -4.77 3.33 -8.90
N TYR A 115 -4.70 4.66 -8.98
CA TYR A 115 -3.90 5.49 -8.07
C TYR A 115 -4.54 5.60 -6.68
N ARG A 116 -5.85 5.85 -6.62
CA ARG A 116 -6.62 5.97 -5.36
C ARG A 116 -6.57 4.69 -4.53
N ASP A 117 -6.69 3.53 -5.17
CA ASP A 117 -6.78 2.23 -4.51
C ASP A 117 -5.40 1.63 -4.21
N ASN A 118 -4.31 2.35 -4.49
CA ASN A 118 -2.93 1.89 -4.28
C ASN A 118 -2.61 0.54 -4.96
N VAL A 119 -3.33 0.22 -6.04
CA VAL A 119 -3.07 -0.98 -6.84
C VAL A 119 -1.70 -0.87 -7.49
N LEU A 120 -1.39 0.31 -8.05
CA LEU A 120 -0.05 0.59 -8.61
C LEU A 120 1.05 0.39 -7.58
N TYR A 121 0.83 0.84 -6.35
CA TYR A 121 1.80 0.67 -5.28
C TYR A 121 2.06 -0.81 -4.99
N SER A 122 0.99 -1.60 -4.88
CA SER A 122 1.11 -3.03 -4.57
C SER A 122 1.81 -3.78 -5.70
N MET A 123 1.50 -3.44 -6.96
CA MET A 123 2.16 -4.00 -8.14
C MET A 123 3.64 -3.60 -8.22
N LEU A 124 3.96 -2.33 -7.96
CA LEU A 124 5.33 -1.83 -8.00
C LEU A 124 6.16 -2.51 -6.89
N THR A 125 5.64 -2.55 -5.67
CA THR A 125 6.29 -3.21 -4.53
C THR A 125 6.53 -4.69 -4.82
N LEU A 126 5.51 -5.40 -5.33
CA LEU A 126 5.63 -6.80 -5.70
C LEU A 126 6.68 -7.02 -6.81
N SER A 127 6.68 -6.16 -7.83
CA SER A 127 7.65 -6.25 -8.93
C SER A 127 9.08 -6.03 -8.44
N THR A 128 9.31 -5.06 -7.56
CA THR A 128 10.63 -4.81 -7.00
C THR A 128 11.09 -5.96 -6.11
N MET A 129 10.22 -6.46 -5.21
CA MET A 129 10.54 -7.62 -4.38
C MET A 129 10.88 -8.84 -5.22
N THR A 130 10.15 -9.07 -6.32
CA THR A 130 10.43 -10.18 -7.24
C THR A 130 11.78 -10.02 -7.94
N ILE A 131 12.12 -8.80 -8.39
CA ILE A 131 13.41 -8.51 -9.01
C ILE A 131 14.56 -8.78 -8.00
N ILE A 132 14.39 -8.36 -6.76
CA ILE A 132 15.35 -8.61 -5.67
C ILE A 132 15.51 -10.12 -5.44
N GLU A 133 14.41 -10.88 -5.36
CA GLU A 133 14.51 -12.33 -5.17
C GLU A 133 15.21 -13.04 -6.34
N ILE A 134 14.97 -12.56 -7.57
CA ILE A 134 15.66 -13.07 -8.75
C ILE A 134 17.16 -12.76 -8.69
N SER A 135 17.57 -11.60 -8.17
CA SER A 135 19.00 -11.22 -8.05
C SER A 135 19.77 -12.16 -7.11
N TYR A 136 19.10 -12.70 -6.08
CA TYR A 136 19.69 -13.68 -5.16
C TYR A 136 19.78 -15.11 -5.73
N ALA A 137 19.08 -15.41 -6.83
CA ALA A 137 19.10 -16.74 -7.40
C ALA A 137 20.51 -17.11 -7.93
N PRO A 138 20.99 -18.33 -7.68
CA PRO A 138 22.37 -18.73 -8.01
C PRO A 138 22.71 -18.63 -9.50
N VAL A 139 21.70 -18.66 -10.37
CA VAL A 139 21.84 -18.52 -11.83
C VAL A 139 22.39 -17.15 -12.23
N PHE A 140 22.17 -16.09 -11.43
CA PHE A 140 22.56 -14.72 -11.76
C PHE A 140 23.84 -14.25 -11.03
N LYS A 141 24.45 -15.10 -10.19
CA LYS A 141 25.63 -14.74 -9.37
C LYS A 141 26.91 -14.49 -10.17
N SER A 142 26.97 -14.84 -11.46
CA SER A 142 28.18 -14.72 -12.27
C SER A 142 28.41 -13.32 -12.87
N VAL A 143 27.55 -12.35 -12.57
CA VAL A 143 27.60 -11.01 -13.18
C VAL A 143 27.93 -10.00 -12.08
N ASP A 144 29.21 -9.71 -11.89
CA ASP A 144 29.72 -8.73 -10.91
C ASP A 144 29.09 -7.33 -11.04
N THR A 145 28.51 -7.01 -12.21
CA THR A 145 27.76 -5.77 -12.45
C THR A 145 26.32 -5.80 -11.92
N GLY A 146 25.74 -6.96 -11.64
CA GLY A 146 24.36 -7.09 -11.15
C GLY A 146 24.17 -6.65 -9.70
N LEU A 147 25.17 -6.91 -8.83
CA LEU A 147 25.09 -6.65 -7.39
C LEU A 147 25.01 -5.16 -7.03
N ALA A 148 25.71 -4.29 -7.75
CA ALA A 148 25.67 -2.85 -7.46
C ALA A 148 24.44 -2.16 -8.03
N ALA A 149 24.00 -2.56 -9.23
CA ALA A 149 22.74 -2.09 -9.76
C ALA A 149 21.57 -2.50 -8.85
N ASP A 150 21.62 -3.70 -8.27
CA ASP A 150 20.63 -4.16 -7.31
C ASP A 150 20.66 -3.33 -6.02
N PHE A 151 21.85 -3.09 -5.44
CA PHE A 151 21.97 -2.30 -4.21
C PHE A 151 21.43 -0.87 -4.37
N ASP A 152 21.83 -0.16 -5.43
CA ASP A 152 21.42 1.23 -5.68
C ASP A 152 19.94 1.33 -6.01
N THR A 153 19.43 0.45 -6.86
CA THR A 153 18.01 0.44 -7.25
C THR A 153 17.14 0.10 -6.06
N ASN A 154 17.54 -0.89 -5.25
CA ASN A 154 16.81 -1.32 -4.09
C ASN A 154 16.79 -0.24 -3.00
N ALA A 155 17.94 0.37 -2.70
CA ALA A 155 18.02 1.46 -1.72
C ALA A 155 17.19 2.67 -2.14
N ALA A 156 17.23 3.06 -3.42
CA ALA A 156 16.42 4.14 -3.94
C ALA A 156 14.92 3.84 -3.82
N LEU A 157 14.52 2.60 -4.14
CA LEU A 157 13.11 2.21 -4.14
C LEU A 157 12.55 2.03 -2.73
N TYR A 158 13.31 1.45 -1.80
CA TYR A 158 12.95 1.45 -0.38
C TYR A 158 12.84 2.87 0.19
N THR A 159 13.80 3.74 -0.14
CA THR A 159 13.77 5.14 0.29
C THR A 159 12.53 5.83 -0.24
N TYR A 160 12.18 5.61 -1.52
CA TYR A 160 10.97 6.16 -2.11
C TYR A 160 9.70 5.63 -1.43
N LEU A 161 9.62 4.32 -1.17
CA LEU A 161 8.49 3.69 -0.47
C LEU A 161 8.33 4.22 0.96
N LEU A 162 9.42 4.37 1.71
CA LEU A 162 9.35 4.83 3.10
C LEU A 162 9.14 6.35 3.19
N CYS A 163 9.92 7.12 2.43
CA CYS A 163 9.98 8.58 2.58
C CYS A 163 8.93 9.32 1.77
N VAL A 164 8.52 8.81 0.60
CA VAL A 164 7.52 9.50 -0.24
C VAL A 164 6.14 8.90 -0.05
N MET A 165 6.05 7.56 -0.12
CA MET A 165 4.74 6.90 -0.05
C MET A 165 4.15 6.91 1.35
N GLY A 166 4.97 6.79 2.40
CA GLY A 166 4.53 6.89 3.80
C GLY A 166 3.79 8.20 4.11
N PRO A 167 4.39 9.38 3.86
CA PRO A 167 3.70 10.65 4.04
C PRO A 167 2.49 10.85 3.14
N HIS A 168 2.56 10.44 1.87
CA HIS A 168 1.41 10.48 0.97
C HIS A 168 0.26 9.60 1.48
N MET A 169 0.60 8.53 2.21
CA MET A 169 -0.34 7.67 2.92
C MET A 169 -1.20 8.43 3.92
N ILE A 170 -0.52 9.21 4.75
CA ILE A 170 -1.13 9.96 5.85
C ILE A 170 -1.96 11.12 5.29
N LEU A 171 -1.44 11.81 4.27
CA LEU A 171 -2.13 12.93 3.63
C LEU A 171 -3.44 12.49 2.95
N SER A 172 -3.44 11.35 2.25
CA SER A 172 -4.66 10.86 1.60
C SER A 172 -5.78 10.53 2.59
N ILE A 173 -5.43 10.02 3.78
CA ILE A 173 -6.40 9.73 4.84
C ILE A 173 -6.99 11.05 5.36
N ARG A 174 -6.14 12.02 5.68
CA ARG A 174 -6.59 13.33 6.17
C ARG A 174 -7.49 14.06 5.18
N GLN A 175 -7.18 13.98 3.88
CA GLN A 175 -8.02 14.58 2.84
C GLN A 175 -9.41 13.93 2.78
N HIS A 176 -9.50 12.62 3.05
CA HIS A 176 -10.80 11.95 3.09
C HIS A 176 -11.64 12.44 4.27
N ASP A 177 -11.04 12.53 5.46
CA ASP A 177 -11.73 13.03 6.66
C ASP A 177 -12.23 14.47 6.47
N THR A 178 -11.43 15.35 5.84
CA THR A 178 -11.86 16.73 5.58
C THR A 178 -13.02 16.82 4.60
N ASN A 179 -13.06 15.95 3.59
CA ASN A 179 -14.14 15.96 2.60
C ASN A 179 -15.46 15.45 3.20
N ASP A 180 -15.39 14.43 4.07
CA ASP A 180 -16.56 13.88 4.74
C ASP A 180 -17.16 14.88 5.76
N MET A 181 -16.32 15.70 6.41
CA MET A 181 -16.81 16.81 7.24
C MET A 181 -17.43 17.94 6.41
N ALA A 182 -16.85 18.26 5.25
CA ALA A 182 -17.38 19.29 4.37
C ALA A 182 -18.74 18.90 3.76
N SER A 183 -18.92 17.64 3.32
CA SER A 183 -20.21 17.17 2.79
C SER A 183 -21.32 17.25 3.84
N ASN A 184 -21.03 16.82 5.07
CA ASN A 184 -22.00 16.90 6.18
C ASN A 184 -22.39 18.35 6.48
N THR A 185 -21.44 19.28 6.40
CA THR A 185 -21.71 20.71 6.61
C THR A 185 -22.61 21.25 5.50
N THR A 186 -22.35 20.86 4.25
CA THR A 186 -23.13 21.31 3.09
C THR A 186 -24.56 20.75 3.13
N ASP A 187 -24.74 19.50 3.51
CA ASP A 187 -26.07 18.90 3.70
C ASP A 187 -26.85 19.57 4.85
N THR A 188 -26.18 19.93 5.96
CA THR A 188 -26.85 20.73 7.00
C THR A 188 -27.20 22.14 6.53
N PHE A 189 -26.36 22.78 5.72
CA PHE A 189 -26.66 24.11 5.17
C PHE A 189 -27.75 24.08 4.11
N GLU A 190 -27.78 23.07 3.23
CA GLU A 190 -28.86 22.90 2.25
C GLU A 190 -30.17 22.48 2.93
N MET A 191 -30.12 21.60 3.93
CA MET A 191 -31.29 21.27 4.74
C MET A 191 -31.80 22.53 5.46
N HIS A 192 -30.93 23.35 6.06
CA HIS A 192 -31.36 24.59 6.72
C HIS A 192 -31.88 25.65 5.73
N ARG A 193 -31.31 25.75 4.52
CA ARG A 193 -31.78 26.65 3.46
C ARG A 193 -33.16 26.25 2.94
N THR A 194 -33.42 24.95 2.82
CA THR A 194 -34.73 24.42 2.40
C THR A 194 -35.81 24.72 3.45
N TYR A 195 -35.49 24.65 4.75
CA TYR A 195 -36.45 25.00 5.82
C TYR A 195 -36.80 26.50 5.85
N ILE A 196 -35.88 27.40 5.48
CA ILE A 196 -36.14 28.85 5.47
C ILE A 196 -37.04 29.24 4.27
N GLU A 197 -36.90 28.59 3.11
CA GLU A 197 -37.76 28.88 1.94
C GLU A 197 -39.21 28.39 2.13
N PHE A 198 -39.44 27.29 2.86
CA PHE A 198 -40.80 26.86 3.20
C PHE A 198 -41.52 27.79 4.20
N ALA A 199 -40.77 28.50 5.05
CA ALA A 199 -41.36 29.46 5.99
C ALA A 199 -41.73 30.81 5.34
N GLN A 200 -41.15 31.16 4.19
CA GLN A 200 -41.45 32.39 3.46
C GLN A 200 -42.61 32.27 2.44
N GLY A 201 -43.05 31.05 2.11
CA GLY A 201 -44.10 30.80 1.11
C GLY A 201 -45.55 30.88 1.60
N SER A 202 -45.81 30.96 2.92
CA SER A 202 -47.18 31.00 3.47
C SER A 202 -47.70 32.41 3.74
N GLY A 203 -47.19 33.42 3.02
CA GLY A 203 -47.64 34.80 3.06
C GLY A 203 -48.84 35.07 2.16
N MET A 204 -50.02 34.63 2.61
CA MET A 204 -51.32 35.32 2.52
C MET A 204 -51.57 36.21 1.27
N SER A 205 -52.05 35.60 0.18
CA SER A 205 -52.74 36.33 -0.90
C SER A 205 -54.15 36.72 -0.40
N SER A 206 -54.25 37.88 0.26
CA SER A 206 -55.54 38.48 0.60
C SER A 206 -56.16 39.10 -0.65
N THR A 207 -57.18 38.44 -1.15
CA THR A 207 -58.05 38.85 -2.24
C THR A 207 -58.84 40.11 -1.83
N LEU A 208 -58.45 41.27 -2.35
CA LEU A 208 -59.21 42.52 -2.21
C LEU A 208 -60.02 42.75 -3.49
N ARG A 209 -61.28 42.33 -3.46
CA ARG A 209 -62.33 42.66 -4.44
C ARG A 209 -63.22 43.74 -3.82
N SER A 210 -63.12 44.97 -4.31
CA SER A 210 -64.14 46.03 -4.21
C SER A 210 -64.58 46.33 -5.64
N ALA A 211 -65.81 46.01 -6.03
CA ALA A 211 -67.03 46.82 -5.87
C ALA A 211 -66.99 48.06 -6.77
#